data_AF-A0A9X3P5Q3-F1
#
_entry.id   AF-A0A9X3P5Q3-F1
#
_cell.length_a   1.000
_cell.length_b   1.000
_cell.length_c   1.000
_cell.angle_alpha   90.00
_cell.angle_beta   90.00
_cell.angle_gamma   90.00
#
_symmetry.space_group_name_H-M   'P 1'
#
loop_
_entity.id
_entity.type
_entity.pdbx_description
1 polymer ?
#
loop_
_entity_poly.entity_id
_entity_poly.type
_entity_poly.pdbx_seq_one_letter_code
_entity_poly.pdbx_strand_id
1 'polypeptide(L)'
;MWTAVAVAALGSVLLAVPAAAEDGVAADCLIATGETAALEGELAAIEQAGACGREVEVIDQRDEFGTVTALPTGELKAEIGVEPIQAQDESGQWAPIDTTLEVAEDGSIRPVNITEDLILSAGGTDPLAAVGYGAEGAFSLSWPGELPVPVLSGPLAVYNEVFAGVD
;
A
#
# COMPACT_ATOMS: atom_id res chain seq x y z
N MET A 1 -79.68 45.71 29.84
CA MET A 1 -79.68 44.23 29.73
C MET A 1 -78.59 43.85 28.73
N TRP A 2 -77.86 42.77 29.03
CA TRP A 2 -76.47 42.42 28.67
C TRP A 2 -76.03 42.37 27.19
N THR A 3 -74.71 42.53 26.97
CA THR A 3 -73.80 41.63 26.20
C THR A 3 -72.33 42.11 26.40
N ALA A 4 -71.47 41.41 27.16
CA ALA A 4 -70.69 40.20 26.86
C ALA A 4 -69.42 40.46 26.01
N VAL A 5 -68.26 40.37 26.69
CA VAL A 5 -66.88 40.36 26.15
C VAL A 5 -66.51 38.92 25.74
N ALA A 6 -65.81 38.73 24.62
CA ALA A 6 -65.12 37.48 24.32
C ALA A 6 -63.70 37.78 23.79
N VAL A 7 -62.68 37.40 24.58
CA VAL A 7 -61.26 37.43 24.24
C VAL A 7 -60.90 36.07 23.64
N ALA A 8 -60.38 36.05 22.41
CA ALA A 8 -59.89 34.84 21.77
C ALA A 8 -58.41 34.62 22.13
N ALA A 9 -58.11 33.51 22.81
CA ALA A 9 -56.74 33.05 23.06
C ALA A 9 -56.29 32.13 21.92
N LEU A 10 -55.20 32.49 21.24
CA LEU A 10 -54.53 31.65 20.25
C LEU A 10 -53.54 30.73 20.98
N GLY A 11 -53.85 29.44 21.04
CA GLY A 11 -52.93 28.41 21.53
C GLY A 11 -51.89 28.05 20.47
N SER A 12 -50.61 28.11 20.84
CA SER A 12 -49.50 27.61 20.01
C SER A 12 -49.35 26.11 20.21
N VAL A 13 -49.44 25.34 19.11
CA VAL A 13 -49.16 23.91 19.10
C VAL A 13 -47.68 23.71 18.79
N LEU A 14 -46.90 23.28 19.79
CA LEU A 14 -45.53 22.78 19.61
C LEU A 14 -45.62 21.36 19.03
N LEU A 15 -45.30 21.21 17.74
CA LEU A 15 -45.08 19.91 17.12
C LEU A 15 -43.70 19.39 17.56
N ALA A 16 -43.69 18.37 18.41
CA ALA A 16 -42.49 17.59 18.69
C ALA A 16 -42.13 16.80 17.43
N VAL A 17 -40.99 17.12 16.81
CA VAL A 17 -40.41 16.35 15.72
C VAL A 17 -39.77 15.10 16.35
N PRO A 18 -40.15 13.87 15.98
CA PRO A 18 -39.42 12.70 16.43
C PRO A 18 -38.04 12.75 15.78
N ALA A 19 -36.99 12.79 16.59
CA ALA A 19 -35.65 12.48 16.13
C ALA A 19 -35.67 11.02 15.68
N ALA A 20 -35.64 10.81 14.37
CA ALA A 20 -35.27 9.52 13.83
C ALA A 20 -33.83 9.27 14.31
N ALA A 21 -33.67 8.35 15.25
CA ALA A 21 -32.39 7.68 15.42
C ALA A 21 -32.10 7.03 14.07
N GLU A 22 -31.16 7.61 13.34
CA GLU A 22 -30.55 6.92 12.22
C GLU A 22 -29.88 5.71 12.85
N ASP A 23 -30.52 4.54 12.74
CA ASP A 23 -29.88 3.26 13.00
C ASP A 23 -28.60 3.29 12.18
N GLY A 24 -27.49 3.57 12.85
CA GLY A 24 -26.16 3.53 12.26
C GLY A 24 -26.08 2.21 11.54
N VAL A 25 -25.82 2.28 10.24
CA VAL A 25 -25.58 1.11 9.40
C VAL A 25 -24.70 0.20 10.24
N ALA A 26 -25.26 -0.92 10.71
CA ALA A 26 -24.49 -1.87 11.49
C ALA A 26 -23.30 -2.20 10.59
N ALA A 27 -22.11 -1.76 11.01
CA ALA A 27 -20.91 -1.92 10.23
C ALA A 27 -20.82 -3.42 9.95
N ASP A 28 -21.03 -3.80 8.69
CA ASP A 28 -20.86 -5.19 8.31
C ASP A 28 -19.37 -5.41 8.53
N CYS A 29 -19.04 -6.21 9.54
CA CYS A 29 -17.66 -6.51 9.87
C CYS A 29 -17.13 -7.47 8.82
N LEU A 30 -16.87 -6.89 7.65
CA LEU A 30 -16.31 -7.59 6.52
C LEU A 30 -15.01 -8.25 6.98
N ILE A 31 -14.89 -9.51 6.57
CA ILE A 31 -13.77 -10.43 6.79
C ILE A 31 -13.77 -11.16 8.14
N ALA A 32 -14.47 -12.30 8.16
CA ALA A 32 -14.27 -13.41 9.09
C ALA A 32 -13.11 -14.34 8.65
N THR A 33 -12.28 -13.93 7.69
CA THR A 33 -11.27 -14.78 7.03
C THR A 33 -9.89 -14.13 7.05
N GLY A 34 -9.28 -14.01 8.23
CA GLY A 34 -7.81 -13.89 8.40
C GLY A 34 -7.09 -12.65 7.86
N GLU A 35 -7.68 -11.89 6.93
CA GLU A 35 -7.12 -10.66 6.38
C GLU A 35 -7.49 -9.48 7.29
N THR A 36 -6.54 -8.61 7.56
CA THR A 36 -6.81 -7.28 8.12
C THR A 36 -7.72 -6.54 7.14
N ALA A 37 -8.87 -6.05 7.62
CA ALA A 37 -9.71 -5.19 6.81
C ALA A 37 -8.92 -3.94 6.40
N ALA A 38 -9.17 -3.44 5.19
CA ALA A 38 -8.41 -2.36 4.61
C ALA A 38 -9.38 -1.39 3.94
N LEU A 39 -9.28 -0.10 4.26
CA LEU A 39 -10.17 0.96 3.78
C LEU A 39 -9.38 2.20 3.41
N GLU A 40 -9.92 3.01 2.51
CA GLU A 40 -9.41 4.35 2.25
C GLU A 40 -9.93 5.33 3.31
N GLY A 41 -9.08 6.25 3.75
CA GLY A 41 -9.41 7.33 4.68
C GLY A 41 -9.41 6.92 6.15
N GLU A 42 -8.76 7.73 6.99
CA GLU A 42 -8.59 7.46 8.42
C GLU A 42 -9.91 7.33 9.18
N LEU A 43 -10.88 8.22 8.91
CA LEU A 43 -12.15 8.23 9.64
C LEU A 43 -12.94 6.94 9.42
N ALA A 44 -13.03 6.49 8.16
CA ALA A 44 -13.73 5.25 7.83
C ALA A 44 -13.03 4.04 8.46
N ALA A 45 -11.69 4.01 8.44
CA ALA A 45 -10.92 2.96 9.09
C ALA A 45 -11.11 2.95 10.62
N ILE A 46 -11.10 4.11 11.28
CA ILE A 46 -11.32 4.25 12.72
C ILE A 46 -12.74 3.80 13.12
N GLU A 47 -13.76 4.24 12.39
CA GLU A 47 -15.16 3.84 12.63
C GLU A 47 -15.33 2.32 12.49
N GLN A 48 -14.78 1.75 11.42
CA GLN A 48 -14.82 0.30 11.19
C GLN A 48 -14.04 -0.48 12.26
N ALA A 49 -12.84 0.00 12.64
CA ALA A 49 -12.00 -0.64 13.64
C ALA A 49 -12.69 -0.69 15.02
N GLY A 50 -13.30 0.43 15.42
CA GLY A 50 -14.07 0.54 16.65
C GLY A 50 -15.34 -0.31 16.63
N ALA A 51 -16.09 -0.28 15.52
CA ALA A 51 -17.34 -1.04 15.39
C ALA A 51 -17.10 -2.56 15.40
N CYS A 52 -15.98 -3.01 14.81
CA CYS A 52 -15.68 -4.43 14.63
C CYS A 52 -14.68 -5.00 15.63
N GLY A 53 -14.06 -4.16 16.46
CA GLY A 53 -13.06 -4.60 17.44
C GLY A 53 -11.81 -5.19 16.81
N ARG A 54 -11.45 -4.76 15.59
CA ARG A 54 -10.28 -5.26 14.83
C ARG A 54 -9.48 -4.11 14.25
N GLU A 55 -8.20 -4.35 13.99
CA GLU A 55 -7.35 -3.41 13.28
C GLU A 55 -7.80 -3.27 11.82
N VAL A 56 -7.80 -2.05 11.31
CA VAL A 56 -8.15 -1.73 9.92
C VAL A 56 -7.06 -0.87 9.32
N GLU A 57 -6.50 -1.28 8.20
CA GLU A 57 -5.48 -0.50 7.52
C GLU A 57 -6.07 0.68 6.73
N VAL A 58 -5.35 1.80 6.70
CA VAL A 58 -5.64 2.99 5.90
C VAL A 58 -4.82 2.91 4.59
N ILE A 59 -5.40 2.32 3.54
CA ILE A 59 -4.63 1.90 2.36
C ILE A 59 -4.11 3.06 1.48
N ASP A 60 -4.77 4.21 1.51
CA ASP A 60 -4.34 5.43 0.84
C ASP A 60 -3.15 6.12 1.52
N GLN A 61 -2.73 5.60 2.69
CA GLN A 61 -1.51 5.98 3.40
C GLN A 61 -0.45 4.88 3.41
N ARG A 62 -0.65 3.80 2.65
CA ARG A 62 0.38 2.79 2.43
C ARG A 62 1.33 3.27 1.34
N ASP A 63 2.62 3.26 1.64
CA ASP A 63 3.68 3.56 0.68
C ASP A 63 4.88 2.62 0.88
N GLU A 64 5.98 2.88 0.17
CA GLU A 64 7.20 2.06 0.23
C GLU A 64 7.86 2.08 1.61
N PHE A 65 7.60 3.11 2.41
CA PHE A 65 8.20 3.33 3.72
C PHE A 65 7.35 2.81 4.86
N GLY A 66 6.04 2.60 4.67
CA GLY A 66 5.21 2.20 5.78
C GLY A 66 3.73 2.00 5.53
N THR A 67 3.06 1.77 6.65
CA THR A 67 1.63 1.50 6.74
C THR A 67 1.04 2.22 7.94
N VAL A 68 -0.19 2.70 7.78
CA VAL A 68 -1.02 3.27 8.85
C VAL A 68 -2.20 2.35 9.13
N THR A 69 -2.43 2.06 10.41
CA THR A 69 -3.48 1.15 10.88
C THR A 69 -4.32 1.79 11.96
N ALA A 70 -5.64 1.81 11.78
CA ALA A 70 -6.60 2.17 12.81
C ALA A 70 -6.80 1.02 13.81
N LEU A 71 -6.67 1.35 15.09
CA LEU A 71 -6.84 0.41 16.19
C LEU A 71 -8.29 0.43 16.71
N PRO A 72 -8.77 -0.67 17.32
CA PRO A 72 -10.09 -0.70 17.96
C PRO A 72 -10.30 0.35 19.07
N THR A 73 -9.20 0.89 19.61
CA THR A 73 -9.21 1.95 20.63
C THR A 73 -9.58 3.32 20.06
N GLY A 74 -9.58 3.47 18.74
CA GLY A 74 -9.74 4.74 18.03
C GLY A 74 -8.43 5.49 17.76
N GLU A 75 -7.28 4.90 18.12
CA GLU A 75 -5.95 5.43 17.83
C GLU A 75 -5.45 4.95 16.46
N LEU A 76 -4.52 5.71 15.86
CA LEU A 76 -3.78 5.30 14.67
C LEU A 76 -2.38 4.82 15.08
N LYS A 77 -1.95 3.69 14.52
CA LYS A 77 -0.59 3.17 14.59
C LYS A 77 0.07 3.36 13.23
N ALA A 78 1.27 3.95 13.21
CA ALA A 78 2.09 4.04 12.01
C ALA A 78 3.36 3.21 12.20
N GLU A 79 3.68 2.37 11.23
CA GLU A 79 4.94 1.63 11.13
C GLU A 79 5.71 2.19 9.95
N ILE A 80 6.90 2.76 10.20
CA ILE A 80 7.66 3.53 9.22
C ILE A 80 9.13 3.09 9.25
N GLY A 81 9.68 2.82 8.06
CA GLY A 81 11.09 2.55 7.82
C GLY A 81 11.91 3.80 7.52
N VAL A 82 13.23 3.73 7.79
CA VAL A 82 14.20 4.75 7.37
C VAL A 82 14.64 4.60 5.91
N GLU A 83 14.38 3.42 5.35
CA GLU A 83 14.56 3.02 3.96
C GLU A 83 13.25 2.34 3.51
N PRO A 84 13.01 2.18 2.20
CA PRO A 84 11.90 1.36 1.72
C PRO A 84 11.90 -0.03 2.37
N ILE A 85 10.75 -0.44 2.89
CA ILE A 85 10.56 -1.75 3.54
C ILE A 85 9.64 -2.66 2.73
N GLN A 86 8.90 -2.10 1.79
CA GLN A 86 7.99 -2.81 0.91
C GLN A 86 7.92 -2.15 -0.47
N ALA A 87 7.57 -2.93 -1.48
CA ALA A 87 7.30 -2.46 -2.83
C ALA A 87 6.15 -3.28 -3.43
N GLN A 88 5.56 -2.75 -4.50
CA GLN A 88 4.58 -3.51 -5.28
C GLN A 88 5.29 -4.51 -6.19
N ASP A 89 4.86 -5.76 -6.14
CA ASP A 89 5.29 -6.79 -7.08
C ASP A 89 4.68 -6.57 -8.47
N GLU A 90 5.03 -7.45 -9.42
CA GLU A 90 4.53 -7.38 -10.81
C GLU A 90 2.99 -7.47 -10.92
N SER A 91 2.32 -8.00 -9.89
CA SER A 91 0.86 -8.08 -9.80
C SER A 91 0.22 -6.86 -9.13
N GLY A 92 1.03 -5.88 -8.71
CA GLY A 92 0.61 -4.69 -7.98
C GLY A 92 0.32 -4.94 -6.51
N GLN A 93 0.71 -6.10 -5.97
CA GLN A 93 0.53 -6.42 -4.56
C GLN A 93 1.74 -5.97 -3.76
N TRP A 94 1.50 -5.41 -2.57
CA TRP A 94 2.58 -5.02 -1.68
C TRP A 94 3.23 -6.25 -1.05
N ALA A 95 4.54 -6.35 -1.19
CA ALA A 95 5.37 -7.36 -0.56
C ALA A 95 6.61 -6.72 0.08
N PRO A 96 7.25 -7.37 1.06
CA PRO A 96 8.52 -6.90 1.62
C PRO A 96 9.59 -6.73 0.52
N ILE A 97 10.52 -5.80 0.73
CA ILE A 97 11.71 -5.71 -0.12
C ILE A 97 12.54 -6.98 0.02
N ASP A 98 12.86 -7.61 -1.12
CA ASP A 98 13.72 -8.77 -1.24
C ASP A 98 14.72 -8.56 -2.38
N THR A 99 15.98 -8.35 -2.00
CA THR A 99 17.07 -8.07 -2.94
C THR A 99 17.73 -9.32 -3.50
N THR A 100 17.25 -10.51 -3.14
CA THR A 100 17.77 -11.78 -3.67
C THR A 100 17.62 -11.80 -5.19
N LEU A 101 18.70 -12.09 -5.91
CA LEU A 101 18.70 -12.15 -7.36
C LEU A 101 18.26 -13.53 -7.85
N GLU A 102 17.39 -13.52 -8.84
CA GLU A 102 16.92 -14.69 -9.55
C GLU A 102 16.92 -14.49 -11.07
N VAL A 103 16.85 -15.59 -11.80
CA VAL A 103 16.68 -15.57 -13.25
C VAL A 103 15.19 -15.62 -13.54
N ALA A 104 14.66 -14.54 -14.13
CA ALA A 104 13.26 -14.42 -14.50
C ALA A 104 12.92 -15.32 -15.70
N GLU A 105 11.63 -15.47 -16.00
CA GLU A 105 11.15 -16.32 -17.10
C GLU A 105 11.66 -15.88 -18.48
N ASP A 106 11.93 -14.59 -18.66
CA ASP A 106 12.51 -14.01 -19.88
C ASP A 106 14.04 -14.22 -19.98
N GLY A 107 14.66 -14.82 -18.98
CA GLY A 107 16.09 -15.09 -18.89
C GLY A 107 16.92 -13.93 -18.34
N SER A 108 16.29 -12.80 -17.98
CA SER A 108 16.96 -11.68 -17.32
C SER A 108 17.24 -11.98 -15.84
N ILE A 109 18.20 -11.27 -15.23
CA ILE A 109 18.50 -11.41 -13.81
C ILE A 109 17.92 -10.21 -13.07
N ARG A 110 17.08 -10.46 -12.06
CA ARG A 110 16.33 -9.43 -11.34
C ARG A 110 16.30 -9.72 -9.84
N PRO A 111 16.20 -8.70 -8.97
CA PRO A 111 15.82 -8.91 -7.58
C PRO A 111 14.37 -9.43 -7.48
N VAL A 112 14.08 -10.19 -6.43
CA VAL A 112 12.72 -10.73 -6.16
C VAL A 112 11.69 -9.61 -5.98
N ASN A 113 12.00 -8.57 -5.21
CA ASN A 113 11.11 -7.42 -5.04
C ASN A 113 11.88 -6.17 -4.56
N ILE A 114 11.88 -5.12 -5.37
CA ILE A 114 12.49 -3.82 -5.04
C ILE A 114 11.61 -2.69 -5.60
N THR A 115 11.88 -1.46 -5.19
CA THR A 115 11.12 -0.27 -5.59
C THR A 115 11.29 0.12 -7.05
N GLU A 116 12.49 -0.06 -7.61
CA GLU A 116 12.84 0.29 -8.99
C GLU A 116 12.97 -0.96 -9.85
N ASP A 117 12.77 -0.84 -11.16
CA ASP A 117 12.93 -1.99 -12.06
C ASP A 117 14.41 -2.20 -12.40
N LEU A 118 15.13 -3.03 -11.63
CA LEU A 118 16.54 -3.40 -11.89
C LEU A 118 16.65 -4.69 -12.69
N ILE A 119 17.38 -4.62 -13.80
CA ILE A 119 17.77 -5.76 -14.63
C ILE A 119 19.29 -5.83 -14.69
N LEU A 120 19.85 -7.02 -14.43
CA LEU A 120 21.25 -7.34 -14.60
C LEU A 120 21.46 -8.27 -15.81
N SER A 121 22.61 -8.13 -16.47
CA SER A 121 22.98 -8.94 -17.63
C SER A 121 23.09 -10.43 -17.30
N ALA A 122 22.49 -11.29 -18.12
CA ALA A 122 22.75 -12.73 -18.08
C ALA A 122 24.07 -13.12 -18.79
N GLY A 123 24.87 -12.13 -19.23
CA GLY A 123 26.07 -12.30 -20.04
C GLY A 123 25.86 -11.89 -21.50
N GLY A 124 26.87 -12.10 -22.34
CA GLY A 124 26.84 -11.74 -23.75
C GLY A 124 27.02 -10.23 -23.99
N THR A 125 26.33 -9.68 -24.98
CA THR A 125 26.49 -8.28 -25.42
C THR A 125 25.45 -7.31 -24.85
N ASP A 126 24.56 -7.81 -23.99
CA ASP A 126 23.52 -6.99 -23.38
C ASP A 126 24.12 -5.97 -22.39
N PRO A 127 23.41 -4.87 -22.09
CA PRO A 127 23.86 -3.94 -21.05
C PRO A 127 24.14 -4.65 -19.73
N LEU A 128 25.17 -4.22 -19.01
CA LEU A 128 25.53 -4.75 -17.69
C LEU A 128 24.36 -4.61 -16.70
N ALA A 129 23.73 -3.45 -16.70
CA ALA A 129 22.58 -3.16 -15.88
C ALA A 129 21.63 -2.19 -16.58
N ALA A 130 20.34 -2.33 -16.31
CA ALA A 130 19.32 -1.36 -16.64
C ALA A 130 18.46 -1.09 -15.40
N VAL A 131 18.12 0.18 -15.19
CA VAL A 131 17.22 0.63 -14.11
C VAL A 131 16.09 1.42 -14.73
N GLY A 132 14.85 0.96 -14.54
CA GLY A 132 13.63 1.64 -14.93
C GLY A 132 13.01 2.45 -13.79
N TYR A 133 12.50 3.64 -14.12
CA TYR A 133 11.71 4.49 -13.24
C TYR A 133 10.28 4.58 -13.79
N GLY A 134 9.50 3.50 -13.68
CA GLY A 134 8.13 3.45 -14.20
C GLY A 134 7.99 3.99 -15.63
N ALA A 135 7.05 4.92 -15.85
CA ALA A 135 6.83 5.55 -17.16
C ALA A 135 7.82 6.69 -17.50
N GLU A 136 8.72 7.06 -16.57
CA GLU A 136 9.59 8.23 -16.67
C GLU A 136 10.87 7.96 -17.47
N GLY A 137 11.18 6.68 -17.69
CA GLY A 137 12.26 6.24 -18.57
C GLY A 137 13.16 5.19 -17.93
N ALA A 138 14.19 4.78 -18.68
CA ALA A 138 15.17 3.81 -18.23
C ALA A 138 16.59 4.34 -18.44
N PHE A 139 17.46 4.06 -17.48
CA PHE A 139 18.90 4.22 -17.60
C PHE A 139 19.54 2.86 -17.83
N SER A 140 20.54 2.77 -18.70
CA SER A 140 21.33 1.54 -18.87
C SER A 140 22.82 1.84 -18.81
N LEU A 141 23.55 0.90 -18.21
CA LEU A 141 25.00 0.87 -18.16
C LEU A 141 25.49 -0.27 -19.06
N SER A 142 26.24 0.06 -20.10
CA SER A 142 26.82 -0.95 -21.00
C SER A 142 28.22 -1.37 -20.56
N TRP A 143 28.62 -2.57 -20.96
CA TRP A 143 29.98 -3.06 -20.78
C TRP A 143 30.74 -3.14 -22.13
N PRO A 144 32.04 -2.78 -22.18
CA PRO A 144 32.84 -3.01 -23.38
C PRO A 144 33.13 -4.49 -23.60
N GLY A 145 32.56 -5.07 -24.66
CA GLY A 145 32.79 -6.46 -25.04
C GLY A 145 31.69 -7.40 -24.58
N GLU A 146 32.00 -8.69 -24.46
CA GLU A 146 31.07 -9.72 -24.01
C GLU A 146 31.22 -9.95 -22.50
N LEU A 147 30.11 -9.94 -21.78
CA LEU A 147 30.04 -10.30 -20.37
C LEU A 147 29.99 -11.84 -20.24
N PRO A 148 30.69 -12.43 -19.26
CA PRO A 148 30.46 -13.83 -18.91
C PRO A 148 29.07 -13.99 -18.27
N VAL A 149 28.59 -15.23 -18.21
CA VAL A 149 27.38 -15.53 -17.43
C VAL A 149 27.72 -15.38 -15.94
N PRO A 150 26.98 -14.57 -15.17
CA PRO A 150 27.31 -14.34 -13.77
C PRO A 150 26.95 -15.54 -12.88
N VAL A 151 27.63 -15.63 -11.73
CA VAL A 151 27.25 -16.52 -10.63
C VAL A 151 26.45 -15.72 -9.61
N LEU A 152 25.24 -16.20 -9.29
CA LEU A 152 24.35 -15.54 -8.32
C LEU A 152 24.57 -16.06 -6.90
N SER A 153 24.54 -15.15 -5.94
CA SER A 153 24.63 -15.45 -4.51
C SER A 153 23.86 -14.42 -3.69
N GLY A 154 22.60 -14.71 -3.36
CA GLY A 154 21.74 -13.76 -2.67
C GLY A 154 21.58 -12.49 -3.51
N PRO A 155 21.92 -11.29 -2.99
CA PRO A 155 21.82 -10.04 -3.75
C PRO A 155 23.01 -9.78 -4.71
N LEU A 156 23.91 -10.76 -4.91
CA LEU A 156 25.13 -10.57 -5.69
C LEU A 156 25.08 -11.32 -7.01
N ALA A 157 25.49 -10.64 -8.09
CA ALA A 157 25.84 -11.24 -9.38
C ALA A 157 27.33 -10.99 -9.65
N VAL A 158 28.12 -12.07 -9.72
CA VAL A 158 29.58 -12.00 -9.93
C VAL A 158 29.92 -12.45 -11.34
N TYR A 159 30.56 -11.58 -12.12
CA TYR A 159 30.94 -11.81 -13.50
C TYR A 159 32.42 -12.21 -13.56
N ASN A 160 32.71 -13.47 -13.23
CA ASN A 160 34.09 -13.94 -13.11
C ASN A 160 34.88 -13.80 -14.41
N GLU A 161 36.14 -13.36 -14.29
CA GLU A 161 37.08 -13.23 -15.41
C GLU A 161 36.53 -12.36 -16.57
N VAL A 162 35.79 -11.27 -16.27
CA VAL A 162 35.39 -10.25 -17.28
C VAL A 162 36.61 -9.69 -18.01
N PHE A 163 37.73 -9.63 -17.30
CA PHE A 163 39.08 -9.60 -17.82
C PHE A 163 39.93 -10.55 -16.96
N ALA A 164 41.13 -10.90 -17.44
CA ALA A 164 42.02 -11.79 -16.71
C ALA A 164 42.25 -11.29 -15.26
N GLY A 165 41.77 -12.05 -14.28
CA GLY A 165 41.85 -11.73 -12.84
C GLY A 165 40.95 -10.59 -12.37
N VAL A 166 39.90 -10.25 -13.12
CA VAL A 166 38.89 -9.25 -12.76
C VAL A 166 37.53 -9.93 -12.71
N ASP A 167 36.84 -9.79 -11.57
CA ASP A 167 35.51 -10.31 -11.29
C ASP A 167 34.48 -9.19 -11.12
#